data_AF-A0A4Q3RZA3-F1
#
_entry.id   AF-A0A4Q3RZA3-F1
#
_cell.length_a   1.000
_cell.length_b   1.000
_cell.length_c   1.000
_cell.angle_alpha   90.00
_cell.angle_beta   90.00
_cell.angle_gamma   90.00
#
_symmetry.space_group_name_H-M   'P 1'
#
loop_
_entity.id
_entity.type
_entity.pdbx_description
1 polymer ?
#
loop_
_entity_poly.entity_id
_entity_poly.type
_entity_poly.pdbx_seq_one_letter_code
_entity_poly.pdbx_strand_id
1 'polypeptide(L)'
;MHALIGMNDVEVGFTPFMKINNRFVLDETCITHSLIGRNWKQDNEESIEAFNTCLQLLKEHPEATAFTVLDDEITNMVRIFKRLWREGVRSYIVYPIRDEQGILGLLELASPVPNQLDLEVLKRLEPAMPLLSLALLKTRNAFNDRIEKMIKENFTALQPAVEWKFAEAAWESMNKDKGAGKVIRGNVVFDNVYPLYGAIDIRNSSIERGFAIQKDLNGHLDLIDRTLDKLMKHVKLPLLDGLKFKVSNFRTSMKNGLAAEDEVRFNEFFDRDLNAMFSHLQHTNEQVSEIVNEYFSEVNLEGSTLYVNRNEYEETMQTINNAVLKSIMAEEQSIQESFPHYFEKYRTDGVEYTIYIGQSISPEVKFDMMYLQNLRLWQIKSMAEVARITHNLLPELRVPLQTTQLILVHSQPISIGFRKDERRFDVEGAYNIRYEIMKKRLDKVHIEGTNERLTQPGKIAIVYSNPREAQEYNEYIYYLQSKGLLKPGIENLELEELQGVRGLKALRV
;
A
#
# COMPACT_ATOMS: atom_id res chain seq x y z
N MET A 1 -34.38 22.07 -25.15
CA MET A 1 -33.67 22.24 -26.43
C MET A 1 -34.62 22.61 -27.56
N HIS A 2 -35.57 21.77 -27.97
CA HIS A 2 -36.55 22.10 -29.03
C HIS A 2 -37.27 23.45 -28.83
N ALA A 3 -37.69 23.77 -27.61
CA ALA A 3 -38.32 25.05 -27.28
C ALA A 3 -37.39 26.28 -27.47
N LEU A 4 -36.08 26.12 -27.32
CA LEU A 4 -35.09 27.18 -27.54
C LEU A 4 -34.72 27.31 -29.02
N ILE A 5 -34.66 26.19 -29.73
CA ILE A 5 -34.35 26.12 -31.17
C ILE A 5 -35.53 26.68 -31.99
N GLY A 6 -36.77 26.46 -31.52
CA GLY A 6 -38.00 26.87 -32.19
C GLY A 6 -38.36 25.95 -33.37
N MET A 7 -37.82 24.73 -33.42
CA MET A 7 -38.02 23.75 -34.48
C MET A 7 -38.34 22.38 -33.87
N ASN A 8 -39.34 21.68 -34.43
CA ASN A 8 -39.83 20.40 -33.91
C ASN A 8 -39.22 19.19 -34.63
N ASP A 9 -38.60 19.41 -35.79
CA ASP A 9 -38.04 18.42 -36.72
C ASP A 9 -36.51 18.28 -36.62
N VAL A 10 -35.91 18.89 -35.61
CA VAL A 10 -34.47 18.84 -35.33
C VAL A 10 -34.19 17.79 -34.26
N GLU A 11 -33.42 16.75 -34.57
CA GLU A 11 -32.88 15.83 -33.56
C GLU A 11 -31.72 16.50 -32.81
N VAL A 12 -31.68 16.29 -31.48
CA VAL A 12 -30.63 16.85 -30.61
C VAL A 12 -29.87 15.72 -29.96
N GLY A 13 -28.56 15.67 -30.21
CA GLY A 13 -27.65 14.79 -29.51
C GLY A 13 -26.86 15.54 -28.44
N PHE A 14 -26.63 14.89 -27.30
CA PHE A 14 -25.87 15.48 -26.21
C PHE A 14 -25.08 14.39 -25.49
N THR A 15 -23.76 14.43 -25.65
CA THR A 15 -22.88 13.32 -25.30
C THR A 15 -21.75 13.79 -24.40
N PRO A 16 -21.66 13.33 -23.14
CA PRO A 16 -20.51 13.58 -22.29
C PRO A 16 -19.34 12.69 -22.68
N PHE A 17 -18.12 13.23 -22.59
CA PHE A 17 -16.89 12.48 -22.78
C PHE A 17 -16.20 12.22 -21.45
N MET A 18 -16.01 10.94 -21.14
CA MET A 18 -15.35 10.50 -19.91
C MET A 18 -13.86 10.36 -20.12
N LYS A 19 -13.10 10.52 -19.03
CA LYS A 19 -11.66 10.29 -19.01
C LYS A 19 -11.29 9.31 -17.91
N ILE A 20 -10.38 8.39 -18.21
CA ILE A 20 -9.64 7.57 -17.24
C ILE A 20 -8.17 7.83 -17.50
N ASN A 21 -7.39 8.17 -16.48
CA ASN A 21 -5.95 8.46 -16.61
C ASN A 21 -5.66 9.49 -17.72
N ASN A 22 -6.42 10.60 -17.74
CA ASN A 22 -6.37 11.65 -18.76
C ASN A 22 -6.66 11.22 -20.21
N ARG A 23 -7.05 9.96 -20.46
CA ARG A 23 -7.42 9.43 -21.77
C ARG A 23 -8.93 9.34 -21.90
N PHE A 24 -9.46 9.75 -23.04
CA PHE A 24 -10.89 9.62 -23.31
C PHE A 24 -11.29 8.15 -23.46
N VAL A 25 -12.38 7.76 -22.81
CA VAL A 25 -12.92 6.40 -22.89
C VAL A 25 -14.33 6.41 -23.48
N LEU A 26 -14.62 5.38 -24.29
CA LEU A 26 -15.93 5.18 -24.88
C LEU A 26 -16.85 4.52 -23.85
N ASP A 27 -17.80 5.29 -23.30
CA ASP A 27 -18.86 4.79 -22.42
C ASP A 27 -20.16 4.62 -23.22
N GLU A 28 -20.58 3.36 -23.40
CA GLU A 28 -21.82 3.01 -24.11
C GLU A 28 -23.07 3.65 -23.51
N THR A 29 -23.09 3.92 -22.20
CA THR A 29 -24.23 4.58 -21.55
C THR A 29 -24.32 6.05 -21.93
N CYS A 30 -23.18 6.71 -22.12
CA CYS A 30 -23.07 8.13 -22.41
C CYS A 30 -23.36 8.48 -23.88
N ILE A 31 -23.03 7.57 -24.80
CA ILE A 31 -23.21 7.78 -26.25
C ILE A 31 -24.61 7.41 -26.76
N THR A 32 -25.49 6.86 -25.91
CA THR A 32 -26.88 6.51 -26.28
C THR A 32 -27.66 7.68 -26.87
N HIS A 33 -27.33 8.90 -26.44
CA HIS A 33 -27.91 10.15 -26.92
C HIS A 33 -27.02 10.86 -27.96
N SER A 34 -25.99 10.21 -28.49
CA SER A 34 -25.18 10.74 -29.60
C SER A 34 -25.85 10.46 -30.94
N LEU A 35 -25.84 11.42 -31.84
CA LEU A 35 -26.34 11.20 -33.20
C LEU A 35 -25.32 10.42 -34.03
N ILE A 36 -24.04 10.80 -33.98
CA ILE A 36 -22.96 10.09 -34.68
C ILE A 36 -22.65 8.74 -33.98
N GLY A 37 -22.63 8.75 -32.64
CA GLY A 37 -22.02 7.70 -31.83
C GLY A 37 -22.94 6.64 -31.24
N ARG A 38 -24.27 6.74 -31.37
CA ARG A 38 -25.24 5.83 -30.69
C ARG A 38 -25.10 4.34 -30.92
N ASN A 39 -24.34 3.90 -31.94
CA ASN A 39 -24.12 2.48 -32.23
C ASN A 39 -22.68 2.04 -31.96
N TRP A 40 -21.80 2.94 -31.51
CA TRP A 40 -20.44 2.56 -31.18
C TRP A 40 -20.48 1.60 -30.00
N LYS A 41 -19.68 0.55 -30.08
CA LYS A 41 -19.51 -0.41 -29.01
C LYS A 41 -18.07 -0.45 -28.58
N GLN A 42 -17.85 -0.67 -27.30
CA GLN A 42 -16.50 -0.72 -26.75
C GLN A 42 -15.77 -2.02 -27.09
N ASP A 43 -16.50 -3.08 -27.48
CA ASP A 43 -15.96 -4.36 -27.92
C ASP A 43 -15.64 -4.41 -29.42
N ASN A 44 -15.84 -3.31 -30.15
CA ASN A 44 -15.63 -3.21 -31.59
C ASN A 44 -14.50 -2.21 -31.91
N GLU A 45 -13.41 -2.71 -32.51
CA GLU A 45 -12.25 -1.91 -32.90
C GLU A 45 -12.62 -0.76 -33.86
N GLU A 46 -13.51 -0.99 -34.82
CA GLU A 46 -13.95 0.06 -35.76
C GLU A 46 -14.71 1.18 -35.04
N SER A 47 -15.44 0.84 -33.97
CA SER A 47 -16.16 1.82 -33.15
C SER A 47 -15.20 2.67 -32.31
N ILE A 48 -14.15 2.06 -31.76
CA ILE A 48 -13.10 2.77 -31.03
C ILE A 48 -12.32 3.70 -31.97
N GLU A 49 -11.97 3.23 -33.17
CA GLU A 49 -11.31 4.05 -34.19
C GLU A 49 -12.17 5.24 -34.62
N ALA A 50 -13.46 5.01 -34.87
CA ALA A 50 -14.40 6.08 -35.21
C ALA A 50 -14.55 7.11 -34.08
N PHE A 51 -14.61 6.66 -32.82
CA PHE A 51 -14.65 7.52 -31.64
C PHE A 51 -13.38 8.37 -31.52
N ASN A 52 -12.19 7.76 -31.68
CA ASN A 52 -10.91 8.47 -31.63
C ASN A 52 -10.77 9.48 -32.78
N THR A 53 -11.22 9.12 -33.98
CA THR A 53 -11.26 10.02 -35.15
C THR A 53 -12.17 11.22 -34.89
N CYS A 54 -13.36 10.99 -34.30
CA CYS A 54 -14.26 12.06 -33.90
C CYS A 54 -13.59 12.99 -32.86
N LEU A 55 -12.98 12.43 -31.82
CA LEU A 55 -12.26 13.22 -30.82
C LEU A 55 -11.10 14.03 -31.40
N GLN A 56 -10.37 13.49 -32.38
CA GLN A 56 -9.31 14.21 -33.07
C GLN A 56 -9.88 15.40 -33.85
N LEU A 57 -10.95 15.18 -34.63
CA LEU A 57 -11.64 16.24 -35.37
C LEU A 57 -12.10 17.37 -34.44
N LEU A 58 -12.67 17.04 -33.27
CA LEU A 58 -13.13 18.02 -32.28
C LEU A 58 -11.98 18.77 -31.58
N LYS A 59 -10.78 18.18 -31.54
CA LYS A 59 -9.57 18.87 -31.03
C LYS A 59 -9.00 19.84 -32.06
N GLU A 60 -9.02 19.46 -33.34
CA GLU A 60 -8.55 20.28 -34.46
C GLU A 60 -9.51 21.44 -34.77
N HIS A 61 -10.83 21.22 -34.58
CA HIS A 61 -11.88 22.22 -34.78
C HIS A 61 -12.62 22.50 -33.47
N PRO A 62 -12.13 23.45 -32.66
CA PRO A 62 -12.68 23.73 -31.33
C PRO A 62 -13.94 24.58 -31.35
N GLU A 63 -14.30 25.14 -32.51
CA GLU A 63 -15.48 25.99 -32.70
C GLU A 63 -16.67 25.18 -33.24
N ALA A 64 -17.87 25.73 -33.07
CA ALA A 64 -19.06 25.11 -33.63
C ALA A 64 -18.98 25.09 -35.16
N THR A 65 -19.23 23.90 -35.73
CA THR A 65 -19.23 23.72 -37.19
C THR A 65 -20.62 23.37 -37.66
N ALA A 66 -21.15 24.17 -38.58
CA ALA A 66 -22.46 23.95 -39.21
C ALA A 66 -22.28 23.45 -40.65
N PHE A 67 -22.80 22.26 -40.92
CA PHE A 67 -22.95 21.68 -42.25
C PHE A 67 -24.38 21.95 -42.71
N THR A 68 -24.59 23.10 -43.36
CA THR A 68 -25.91 23.54 -43.86
C THR A 68 -26.46 22.57 -44.91
N VAL A 69 -25.58 21.95 -45.70
CA VAL A 69 -25.91 20.87 -46.63
C VAL A 69 -24.93 19.72 -46.39
N LEU A 70 -25.46 18.54 -46.06
CA LEU A 70 -24.71 17.30 -45.92
C LEU A 70 -24.88 16.44 -47.18
N ASP A 71 -23.81 16.28 -47.95
CA ASP A 71 -23.80 15.60 -49.25
C ASP A 71 -22.76 14.47 -49.34
N ASP A 72 -22.70 13.82 -50.51
CA ASP A 72 -21.76 12.72 -50.77
C ASP A 72 -20.29 13.17 -50.71
N GLU A 73 -19.97 14.43 -51.05
CA GLU A 73 -18.60 14.93 -50.99
C GLU A 73 -18.12 15.05 -49.54
N ILE A 74 -18.92 15.66 -48.67
CA ILE A 74 -18.62 15.84 -47.25
C ILE A 74 -18.59 14.49 -46.53
N THR A 75 -19.50 13.58 -46.83
CA THR A 75 -19.55 12.26 -46.19
C THR A 75 -18.43 11.32 -46.65
N ASN A 76 -17.84 11.54 -47.83
CA ASN A 76 -16.65 10.84 -48.29
C ASN A 76 -15.36 11.39 -47.66
N MET A 77 -15.31 12.71 -47.39
CA MET A 77 -14.21 13.33 -46.64
C MET A 77 -14.23 12.93 -45.15
N VAL A 78 -15.41 12.94 -44.52
CA VAL A 78 -15.57 12.61 -43.10
C VAL A 78 -16.48 11.38 -42.96
N ARG A 79 -15.86 10.20 -42.94
CA ARG A 79 -16.57 8.90 -42.96
C ARG A 79 -17.62 8.74 -41.86
N ILE A 80 -17.42 9.36 -40.68
CA ILE A 80 -18.36 9.27 -39.56
C ILE A 80 -19.76 9.86 -39.90
N PHE A 81 -19.85 10.79 -40.86
CA PHE A 81 -21.13 11.39 -41.27
C PHE A 81 -21.92 10.55 -42.28
N LYS A 82 -21.28 9.58 -42.93
CA LYS A 82 -21.92 8.72 -43.95
C LYS A 82 -23.14 7.98 -43.40
N ARG A 83 -23.12 7.64 -42.11
CA ARG A 83 -24.26 7.04 -41.42
C ARG A 83 -25.41 8.02 -41.28
N LEU A 84 -25.16 9.21 -40.73
CA LEU A 84 -26.20 10.25 -40.55
C LEU A 84 -26.90 10.54 -41.88
N TRP A 85 -26.13 10.66 -42.96
CA TRP A 85 -26.68 10.90 -44.29
C TRP A 85 -27.58 9.75 -44.79
N ARG A 86 -27.19 8.49 -44.55
CA ARG A 86 -28.04 7.31 -44.84
C ARG A 86 -29.30 7.26 -43.99
N GLU A 87 -29.25 7.76 -42.76
CA GLU A 87 -30.40 7.87 -41.86
C GLU A 87 -31.33 9.05 -42.21
N GLY A 88 -31.03 9.81 -43.27
CA GLY A 88 -31.89 10.87 -43.80
C GLY A 88 -31.49 12.28 -43.37
N VAL A 89 -30.39 12.46 -42.63
CA VAL A 89 -29.89 13.79 -42.24
C VAL A 89 -29.36 14.54 -43.47
N ARG A 90 -29.74 15.81 -43.59
CA ARG A 90 -29.35 16.69 -44.69
C ARG A 90 -28.77 18.03 -44.24
N SER A 91 -28.98 18.42 -42.98
CA SER A 91 -28.23 19.50 -42.34
C SER A 91 -27.81 19.07 -40.94
N TYR A 92 -26.63 19.52 -40.48
CA TYR A 92 -26.00 19.03 -39.26
C TYR A 92 -25.14 20.10 -38.57
N ILE A 93 -25.23 20.22 -37.25
CA ILE A 93 -24.31 21.05 -36.45
C ILE A 93 -23.59 20.16 -35.44
N VAL A 94 -22.29 20.37 -35.34
CA VAL A 94 -21.43 19.76 -34.33
C VAL A 94 -20.83 20.87 -33.47
N TYR A 95 -21.02 20.79 -32.16
CA TYR A 95 -20.50 21.78 -31.22
C TYR A 95 -19.77 21.11 -30.05
N PRO A 96 -18.42 21.12 -30.03
CA PRO A 96 -17.66 20.63 -28.89
C PRO A 96 -17.82 21.59 -27.70
N ILE A 97 -18.34 21.08 -26.59
CA ILE A 97 -18.43 21.84 -25.35
C ILE A 97 -17.14 21.62 -24.56
N ARG A 98 -16.49 22.70 -24.11
CA ARG A 98 -15.15 22.68 -23.50
C ARG A 98 -15.10 23.50 -22.21
N ASP A 99 -14.15 23.15 -21.36
CA ASP A 99 -13.70 23.93 -20.20
C ASP A 99 -12.18 24.19 -20.30
N GLU A 100 -11.60 24.78 -19.26
CA GLU A 100 -10.16 24.99 -19.13
C GLU A 100 -9.34 23.68 -19.20
N GLN A 101 -9.96 22.53 -18.91
CA GLN A 101 -9.36 21.19 -18.90
C GLN A 101 -9.58 20.42 -20.21
N GLY A 102 -10.18 21.06 -21.22
CA GLY A 102 -10.39 20.53 -22.56
C GLY A 102 -11.85 20.21 -22.87
N ILE A 103 -12.07 19.19 -23.71
CA ILE A 103 -13.42 18.84 -24.19
C ILE A 103 -14.20 18.12 -23.07
N LEU A 104 -15.39 18.63 -22.76
CA LEU A 104 -16.36 18.05 -21.82
C LEU A 104 -17.30 17.04 -22.51
N GLY A 105 -17.66 17.33 -23.76
CA GLY A 105 -18.63 16.56 -24.51
C GLY A 105 -18.99 17.21 -25.83
N LEU A 106 -20.05 16.69 -26.44
CA LEU A 106 -20.50 17.04 -27.78
C LEU A 106 -21.99 17.39 -27.76
N LEU A 107 -22.33 18.54 -28.33
CA LEU A 107 -23.70 18.88 -28.70
C LEU A 107 -23.84 18.71 -30.21
N GLU A 108 -24.89 17.98 -30.61
CA GLU A 108 -25.16 17.62 -31.99
C GLU A 108 -26.58 18.07 -32.33
N LEU A 109 -26.78 18.65 -33.52
CA LEU A 109 -28.11 18.95 -34.06
C LEU A 109 -28.19 18.35 -35.45
N ALA A 110 -29.25 17.59 -35.75
CA ALA A 110 -29.47 17.02 -37.07
C ALA A 110 -30.86 17.35 -37.58
N SER A 111 -30.98 17.60 -38.87
CA SER A 111 -32.27 17.80 -39.53
C SER A 111 -32.30 17.09 -40.89
N PRO A 112 -33.47 16.57 -41.31
CA PRO A 112 -33.67 16.01 -42.64
C PRO A 112 -33.81 17.08 -43.74
N VAL A 113 -33.89 18.36 -43.39
CA VAL A 113 -34.08 19.48 -44.32
C VAL A 113 -32.76 20.20 -44.58
N PRO A 114 -32.32 20.33 -45.85
CA PRO A 114 -31.15 21.15 -46.20
C PRO A 114 -31.33 22.62 -45.79
N ASN A 115 -30.24 23.28 -45.42
CA ASN A 115 -30.16 24.69 -45.00
C ASN A 115 -30.97 25.06 -43.75
N GLN A 116 -31.55 24.09 -43.03
CA GLN A 116 -32.33 24.38 -41.83
C GLN A 116 -31.44 24.67 -40.61
N LEU A 117 -30.25 24.06 -40.55
CA LEU A 117 -29.31 24.24 -39.46
C LEU A 117 -28.12 25.10 -39.92
N ASP A 118 -27.98 26.28 -39.31
CA ASP A 118 -26.87 27.21 -39.49
C ASP A 118 -26.36 27.74 -38.13
N LEU A 119 -25.35 28.61 -38.17
CA LEU A 119 -24.79 29.20 -36.95
C LEU A 119 -25.77 30.18 -36.25
N GLU A 120 -26.81 30.69 -36.92
CA GLU A 120 -27.83 31.53 -36.26
C GLU A 120 -28.74 30.70 -35.36
N VAL A 121 -29.09 29.48 -35.78
CA VAL A 121 -29.81 28.52 -34.93
C VAL A 121 -29.02 28.24 -33.65
N LEU A 122 -27.69 28.14 -33.73
CA LEU A 122 -26.83 27.93 -32.56
C LEU A 122 -26.85 29.11 -31.58
N LYS A 123 -26.93 30.36 -32.06
CA LYS A 123 -27.03 31.55 -31.19
C LYS A 123 -28.26 31.50 -30.28
N ARG A 124 -29.35 30.86 -30.73
CA ARG A 124 -30.56 30.66 -29.91
C ARG A 124 -30.32 29.75 -28.70
N LEU A 125 -29.28 28.92 -28.75
CA LEU A 125 -28.88 28.02 -27.68
C LEU A 125 -27.85 28.63 -26.72
N GLU A 126 -27.26 29.79 -27.06
CA GLU A 126 -26.27 30.50 -26.23
C GLU A 126 -26.71 30.69 -24.77
N PRO A 127 -27.96 31.10 -24.46
CA PRO A 127 -28.40 31.26 -23.06
C PRO A 127 -28.40 29.95 -22.26
N ALA A 128 -28.50 28.81 -22.92
CA ALA A 128 -28.50 27.49 -22.29
C ALA A 128 -27.11 26.85 -22.19
N MET A 129 -26.09 27.40 -22.88
CA MET A 129 -24.74 26.81 -22.90
C MET A 129 -24.12 26.67 -21.51
N PRO A 130 -24.21 27.65 -20.58
CA PRO A 130 -23.66 27.48 -19.24
C PRO A 130 -24.29 26.29 -18.48
N LEU A 131 -25.60 26.07 -18.65
CA LEU A 131 -26.30 24.95 -18.01
C LEU A 131 -25.93 23.61 -18.65
N LEU A 132 -25.74 23.57 -19.97
CA LEU A 132 -25.28 22.38 -20.68
C LEU A 132 -23.84 22.02 -20.25
N SER A 133 -22.93 22.98 -20.20
CA SER A 133 -21.55 22.77 -19.72
C SER A 133 -21.54 22.25 -18.28
N LEU A 134 -22.35 22.84 -17.40
CA LEU A 134 -22.48 22.38 -16.00
C LEU A 134 -23.03 20.95 -15.93
N ALA A 135 -24.00 20.60 -16.77
CA ALA A 135 -24.55 19.25 -16.83
C ALA A 135 -23.47 18.23 -17.25
N LEU A 136 -22.67 18.52 -18.29
CA LEU A 136 -21.57 17.66 -18.70
C LEU A 136 -20.52 17.50 -17.60
N LEU A 137 -20.13 18.61 -16.96
CA LEU A 137 -19.16 18.60 -15.86
C LEU A 137 -19.67 17.75 -14.70
N LYS A 138 -20.95 17.89 -14.33
CA LYS A 138 -21.57 17.08 -13.26
C LYS A 138 -21.57 15.59 -13.61
N THR A 139 -21.86 15.23 -14.86
CA THR A 139 -21.81 13.83 -15.29
C THR A 139 -20.39 13.27 -15.25
N ARG A 140 -19.38 14.04 -15.70
CA ARG A 140 -17.97 13.65 -15.62
C ARG A 140 -17.51 13.46 -14.16
N ASN A 141 -17.90 14.36 -13.28
CA ASN A 141 -17.57 14.25 -11.85
C ASN A 141 -18.25 13.02 -11.22
N ALA A 142 -19.53 12.80 -11.49
CA ALA A 142 -20.25 11.62 -11.00
C ALA A 142 -19.66 10.30 -11.51
N PHE A 143 -19.11 10.30 -12.73
CA PHE A 143 -18.35 9.17 -13.27
C PHE A 143 -17.07 8.91 -12.48
N ASN A 144 -16.25 9.95 -12.24
CA ASN A 144 -15.03 9.86 -11.45
C ASN A 144 -15.33 9.38 -10.02
N ASP A 145 -16.35 9.95 -9.37
CA ASP A 145 -16.78 9.56 -8.03
C ASP A 145 -17.18 8.08 -7.96
N ARG A 146 -17.80 7.54 -9.03
CA ARG A 146 -18.18 6.13 -9.11
C ARG A 146 -16.96 5.22 -9.22
N ILE A 147 -15.96 5.59 -10.02
CA ILE A 147 -14.69 4.86 -10.14
C ILE A 147 -13.97 4.88 -8.79
N GLU A 148 -13.81 6.05 -8.18
CA GLU A 148 -13.15 6.21 -6.89
C GLU A 148 -13.87 5.42 -5.78
N LYS A 149 -15.20 5.45 -5.77
CA LYS A 149 -16.01 4.65 -4.85
C LYS A 149 -15.78 3.15 -5.05
N MET A 150 -15.75 2.68 -6.30
CA MET A 150 -15.47 1.26 -6.57
C MET A 150 -14.06 0.86 -6.12
N ILE A 151 -13.07 1.73 -6.34
CA ILE A 151 -11.72 1.53 -5.83
C ILE A 151 -11.75 1.46 -4.30
N LYS A 152 -12.36 2.44 -3.61
CA LYS A 152 -12.44 2.49 -2.13
C LYS A 152 -13.21 1.32 -1.51
N GLU A 153 -14.26 0.83 -2.17
CA GLU A 153 -15.02 -0.33 -1.73
C GLU A 153 -14.21 -1.64 -1.84
N ASN A 154 -13.30 -1.73 -2.81
CA ASN A 154 -12.47 -2.92 -3.04
C ASN A 154 -11.05 -2.80 -2.43
N PHE A 155 -10.56 -1.58 -2.17
CA PHE A 155 -9.20 -1.27 -1.76
C PHE A 155 -9.18 -0.09 -0.77
N THR A 156 -8.46 -0.21 0.34
CA THR A 156 -8.55 0.75 1.47
C THR A 156 -7.62 1.97 1.37
N ALA A 157 -6.50 1.86 0.67
CA ALA A 157 -5.58 2.96 0.42
C ALA A 157 -4.61 2.55 -0.69
N LEU A 158 -4.52 3.35 -1.76
CA LEU A 158 -3.61 3.13 -2.88
C LEU A 158 -2.63 4.29 -2.95
N GLN A 159 -1.38 3.99 -3.33
CA GLN A 159 -0.40 5.02 -3.62
C GLN A 159 -0.65 5.59 -5.02
N PRO A 160 -0.38 6.89 -5.25
CA PRO A 160 -0.58 7.53 -6.55
C PRO A 160 0.09 6.78 -7.71
N ALA A 161 1.26 6.19 -7.46
CA ALA A 161 2.03 5.44 -8.45
C ALA A 161 1.30 4.23 -9.06
N VAL A 162 0.32 3.64 -8.35
CA VAL A 162 -0.41 2.46 -8.81
C VAL A 162 -1.89 2.71 -9.06
N GLU A 163 -2.44 3.81 -8.55
CA GLU A 163 -3.86 4.14 -8.57
C GLU A 163 -4.48 4.11 -9.98
N TRP A 164 -3.75 4.63 -10.98
CA TRP A 164 -4.19 4.68 -12.37
C TRP A 164 -4.59 3.29 -12.92
N LYS A 165 -3.87 2.23 -12.52
CA LYS A 165 -4.13 0.87 -13.00
C LYS A 165 -5.35 0.25 -12.31
N PHE A 166 -5.61 0.64 -11.07
CA PHE A 166 -6.85 0.27 -10.37
C PHE A 166 -8.05 1.00 -10.97
N ALA A 167 -7.89 2.25 -11.41
CA ALA A 167 -8.93 2.98 -12.14
C ALA A 167 -9.29 2.31 -13.48
N GLU A 168 -8.29 1.83 -14.23
CA GLU A 168 -8.51 1.03 -15.43
C GLU A 168 -9.25 -0.28 -15.13
N ALA A 169 -8.81 -1.03 -14.11
CA ALA A 169 -9.47 -2.28 -13.72
C ALA A 169 -10.91 -2.07 -13.24
N ALA A 170 -11.19 -0.96 -12.54
CA ALA A 170 -12.53 -0.57 -12.12
C ALA A 170 -13.42 -0.24 -13.33
N TRP A 171 -12.90 0.55 -14.27
CA TRP A 171 -13.58 0.88 -15.52
C TRP A 171 -13.94 -0.36 -16.33
N GLU A 172 -12.98 -1.27 -16.55
CA GLU A 172 -13.23 -2.53 -17.27
C GLU A 172 -14.30 -3.39 -16.59
N SER A 173 -14.31 -3.43 -15.25
CA SER A 173 -15.27 -4.21 -14.49
C SER A 173 -16.68 -3.62 -14.58
N MET A 174 -16.81 -2.29 -14.52
CA MET A 174 -18.08 -1.59 -14.68
C MET A 174 -18.76 -1.86 -16.03
N ASN A 175 -17.98 -2.01 -17.09
CA ASN A 175 -18.52 -2.18 -18.44
C ASN A 175 -18.90 -3.62 -18.75
N LYS A 176 -18.20 -4.59 -18.14
CA LYS A 176 -18.50 -6.02 -18.30
C LYS A 176 -19.75 -6.44 -17.51
N ASP A 177 -19.98 -5.88 -16.32
CA ASP A 177 -21.18 -6.16 -15.52
C ASP A 177 -22.26 -5.08 -15.73
N LYS A 178 -23.03 -5.18 -16.83
CA LYS A 178 -24.23 -4.34 -17.12
C LYS A 178 -25.40 -4.60 -16.13
N GLY A 179 -25.14 -4.61 -14.82
CA GLY A 179 -26.19 -4.66 -13.79
C GLY A 179 -25.86 -5.40 -12.49
N ALA A 180 -24.77 -6.19 -12.40
CA ALA A 180 -24.48 -6.93 -11.18
C ALA A 180 -22.98 -7.25 -11.01
N GLY A 181 -22.28 -6.42 -10.24
CA GLY A 181 -20.93 -6.75 -9.76
C GLY A 181 -20.20 -5.57 -9.13
N LYS A 182 -20.23 -5.49 -7.78
CA LYS A 182 -19.40 -4.54 -7.00
C LYS A 182 -17.93 -4.93 -6.91
N VAL A 183 -17.54 -6.03 -7.57
CA VAL A 183 -16.22 -6.66 -7.40
C VAL A 183 -15.41 -6.41 -8.66
N ILE A 184 -14.27 -5.73 -8.49
CA ILE A 184 -13.30 -5.57 -9.58
C ILE A 184 -12.77 -6.95 -9.94
N ARG A 185 -12.97 -7.40 -11.18
CA ARG A 185 -12.52 -8.74 -11.64
C ARG A 185 -11.16 -8.71 -12.33
N GLY A 186 -10.66 -7.52 -12.71
CA GLY A 186 -9.33 -7.35 -13.27
C GLY A 186 -8.22 -7.74 -12.29
N ASN A 187 -7.14 -8.31 -12.81
CA ASN A 187 -5.89 -8.51 -12.08
C ASN A 187 -5.01 -7.26 -12.29
N VAL A 188 -4.64 -6.60 -11.19
CA VAL A 188 -3.70 -5.49 -11.25
C VAL A 188 -2.28 -6.06 -11.18
N VAL A 189 -1.65 -6.20 -12.35
CA VAL A 189 -0.31 -6.79 -12.48
C VAL A 189 0.66 -5.79 -13.08
N PHE A 190 1.82 -5.59 -12.48
CA PHE A 190 2.90 -4.77 -13.03
C PHE A 190 4.05 -5.67 -13.44
N ASP A 191 4.28 -5.74 -14.76
CA ASP A 191 5.38 -6.51 -15.31
C ASP A 191 6.66 -5.69 -15.39
N ASN A 192 7.80 -6.37 -15.35
CA ASN A 192 9.13 -5.81 -15.53
C ASN A 192 9.49 -4.67 -14.55
N VAL A 193 9.16 -4.86 -13.27
CA VAL A 193 9.55 -3.93 -12.19
C VAL A 193 10.79 -4.43 -11.46
N TYR A 194 11.64 -3.51 -11.04
CA TYR A 194 12.83 -3.80 -10.27
C TYR A 194 12.53 -3.67 -8.77
N PRO A 195 12.74 -4.73 -7.99
CA PRO A 195 12.47 -4.70 -6.56
C PRO A 195 13.72 -4.24 -5.78
N LEU A 196 13.51 -3.41 -4.75
CA LEU A 196 14.53 -3.06 -3.76
C LEU A 196 14.01 -3.41 -2.37
N TYR A 197 14.64 -4.36 -1.70
CA TYR A 197 14.27 -4.79 -0.36
C TYR A 197 15.28 -4.33 0.69
N GLY A 198 14.76 -3.81 1.78
CA GLY A 198 15.53 -3.45 2.97
C GLY A 198 14.83 -3.91 4.24
N ALA A 199 15.61 -4.36 5.21
CA ALA A 199 15.14 -4.73 6.53
C ALA A 199 16.01 -4.11 7.62
N ILE A 200 15.34 -3.55 8.63
CA ILE A 200 15.93 -3.01 9.84
C ILE A 200 15.32 -3.79 11.00
N ASP A 201 16.07 -4.77 11.50
CA ASP A 201 15.62 -5.68 12.55
C ASP A 201 16.21 -5.28 13.91
N ILE A 202 15.52 -5.62 15.00
CA ILE A 202 15.99 -5.39 16.37
C ILE A 202 16.73 -6.64 16.85
N ARG A 203 18.01 -6.46 17.17
CA ARG A 203 18.88 -7.57 17.59
C ARG A 203 18.34 -8.19 18.87
N ASN A 204 18.11 -9.49 18.83
CA ASN A 204 17.67 -10.30 19.97
C ASN A 204 16.33 -9.86 20.58
N SER A 205 15.45 -9.22 19.79
CA SER A 205 14.12 -8.78 20.23
C SER A 205 13.36 -9.85 21.03
N SER A 206 13.32 -11.09 20.52
CA SER A 206 12.61 -12.19 21.18
C SER A 206 13.21 -12.59 22.53
N ILE A 207 14.54 -12.48 22.68
CA ILE A 207 15.24 -12.81 23.93
C ILE A 207 14.98 -11.72 24.97
N GLU A 208 15.13 -10.45 24.57
CA GLU A 208 14.90 -9.30 25.46
C GLU A 208 13.43 -9.20 25.88
N ARG A 209 12.49 -9.47 24.97
CA ARG A 209 11.06 -9.62 25.29
C ARG A 209 10.83 -10.70 26.34
N GLY A 210 11.47 -11.86 26.16
CA GLY A 210 11.37 -12.97 27.11
C GLY A 210 11.89 -12.60 28.51
N PHE A 211 13.04 -11.92 28.59
CA PHE A 211 13.58 -11.45 29.87
C PHE A 211 12.69 -10.42 30.55
N ALA A 212 12.11 -9.48 29.80
CA ALA A 212 11.16 -8.50 30.33
C ALA A 212 9.94 -9.18 30.96
N ILE A 213 9.31 -10.11 30.24
CA ILE A 213 8.16 -10.89 30.71
C ILE A 213 8.53 -11.72 31.95
N GLN A 214 9.69 -12.39 31.93
CA GLN A 214 10.15 -13.21 33.05
C GLN A 214 10.35 -12.38 34.33
N LYS A 215 10.89 -11.16 34.20
CA LYS A 215 11.13 -10.26 35.35
C LYS A 215 9.81 -9.78 35.96
N ASP A 216 8.85 -9.41 35.12
CA ASP A 216 7.49 -9.02 35.54
C ASP A 216 6.78 -10.17 36.27
N LEU A 217 6.77 -11.36 35.68
CA LEU A 217 6.15 -12.55 36.27
C LEU A 217 6.78 -12.99 37.60
N ASN A 218 8.10 -12.82 37.77
CA ASN A 218 8.72 -13.03 39.07
C ASN A 218 8.19 -12.05 40.13
N GLY A 219 7.97 -10.78 39.74
CA GLY A 219 7.30 -9.80 40.59
C GLY A 219 5.87 -10.23 40.99
N HIS A 220 5.10 -10.78 40.03
CA HIS A 220 3.77 -11.34 40.32
C HIS A 220 3.85 -12.49 41.32
N LEU A 221 4.76 -13.45 41.10
CA LEU A 221 4.95 -14.60 41.99
C LEU A 221 5.34 -14.16 43.40
N ASP A 222 6.18 -13.13 43.54
CA ASP A 222 6.59 -12.56 44.83
C ASP A 222 5.43 -11.85 45.55
N LEU A 223 4.56 -11.17 44.82
CA LEU A 223 3.34 -10.61 45.38
C LEU A 223 2.38 -11.71 45.85
N ILE A 224 2.12 -12.71 45.02
CA ILE A 224 1.26 -13.85 45.33
C ILE A 224 1.76 -14.58 46.59
N ASP A 225 3.05 -14.88 46.66
CA ASP A 225 3.65 -15.63 47.77
C ASP A 225 3.50 -14.88 49.10
N ARG A 226 3.75 -13.56 49.09
CA ARG A 226 3.54 -12.69 50.26
C ARG A 226 2.07 -12.64 50.68
N THR A 227 1.14 -12.56 49.73
CA THR A 227 -0.31 -12.56 50.01
C THR A 227 -0.75 -13.89 50.61
N LEU A 228 -0.31 -15.03 50.04
CA LEU A 228 -0.59 -16.36 50.58
C LEU A 228 -0.05 -16.50 52.01
N ASP A 229 1.17 -16.00 52.29
CA ASP A 229 1.75 -16.02 53.64
C ASP A 229 0.97 -15.20 54.67
N LYS A 230 0.41 -14.06 54.26
CA LYS A 230 -0.52 -13.29 55.10
C LYS A 230 -1.81 -14.09 55.33
N LEU A 231 -2.42 -14.63 54.28
CA LEU A 231 -3.69 -15.37 54.36
C LEU A 231 -3.61 -16.63 55.24
N MET A 232 -2.53 -17.40 55.12
CA MET A 232 -2.34 -18.65 55.87
C MET A 232 -2.22 -18.44 57.39
N LYS A 233 -1.94 -17.21 57.86
CA LYS A 233 -1.94 -16.88 59.30
C LYS A 233 -3.36 -16.74 59.86
N HIS A 234 -4.33 -16.39 59.02
CA HIS A 234 -5.73 -16.14 59.41
C HIS A 234 -6.68 -17.27 58.98
N VAL A 235 -6.33 -18.02 57.92
CA VAL A 235 -7.15 -19.09 57.36
C VAL A 235 -6.33 -20.37 57.22
N LYS A 236 -6.75 -21.43 57.91
CA LYS A 236 -6.17 -22.77 57.77
C LYS A 236 -6.95 -23.59 56.75
N LEU A 237 -6.58 -23.44 55.48
CA LEU A 237 -7.19 -24.15 54.36
C LEU A 237 -6.10 -24.87 53.56
N PRO A 238 -6.10 -26.21 53.48
CA PRO A 238 -5.09 -26.98 52.74
C PRO A 238 -4.95 -26.60 51.25
N LEU A 239 -6.00 -26.01 50.67
CA LEU A 239 -5.94 -25.48 49.30
C LEU A 239 -4.95 -24.32 49.15
N LEU A 240 -4.71 -23.53 50.21
CA LEU A 240 -3.69 -22.47 50.21
C LEU A 240 -2.27 -23.03 50.14
N ASP A 241 -2.01 -24.15 50.84
CA ASP A 241 -0.74 -24.88 50.73
C ASP A 241 -0.53 -25.38 49.29
N GLY A 242 -1.60 -25.86 48.64
CA GLY A 242 -1.58 -26.28 47.24
C GLY A 242 -1.26 -25.14 46.27
N LEU A 243 -1.85 -23.94 46.46
CA LEU A 243 -1.51 -22.75 45.67
C LEU A 243 -0.04 -22.35 45.88
N LYS A 244 0.43 -22.36 47.13
CA LYS A 244 1.83 -22.03 47.46
C LYS A 244 2.83 -23.00 46.82
N PHE A 245 2.49 -24.28 46.79
CA PHE A 245 3.28 -25.29 46.07
C PHE A 245 3.33 -25.01 44.55
N LYS A 246 2.19 -24.66 43.94
CA LYS A 246 2.14 -24.27 42.51
C LYS A 246 3.02 -23.05 42.23
N VAL A 247 2.97 -22.01 43.07
CA VAL A 247 3.81 -20.80 42.96
C VAL A 247 5.30 -21.15 43.04
N SER A 248 5.69 -22.05 43.95
CA SER A 248 7.08 -22.54 44.05
C SER A 248 7.54 -23.30 42.80
N ASN A 249 6.65 -24.12 42.22
CA ASN A 249 6.94 -24.82 40.97
C ASN A 249 7.14 -23.84 39.81
N PHE A 250 6.28 -22.83 39.68
CA PHE A 250 6.47 -21.78 38.67
C PHE A 250 7.80 -21.06 38.88
N ARG A 251 8.15 -20.61 40.09
CA ARG A 251 9.47 -19.99 40.35
C ARG A 251 10.64 -20.90 39.96
N THR A 252 10.51 -22.21 40.16
CA THR A 252 11.56 -23.18 39.80
C THR A 252 11.69 -23.35 38.29
N SER A 253 10.57 -23.49 37.58
CA SER A 253 10.55 -23.54 36.11
C SER A 253 11.13 -22.26 35.51
N MET A 254 10.76 -21.10 36.05
CA MET A 254 11.22 -19.79 35.59
C MET A 254 12.74 -19.64 35.67
N LYS A 255 13.42 -20.27 36.65
CA LYS A 255 14.89 -20.26 36.73
C LYS A 255 15.58 -21.01 35.59
N ASN A 256 14.89 -21.94 34.94
CA ASN A 256 15.44 -22.75 33.84
C ASN A 256 15.13 -22.16 32.45
N GLY A 257 14.50 -20.98 32.39
CA GLY A 257 14.03 -20.32 31.16
C GLY A 257 12.52 -20.40 31.03
N LEU A 258 11.93 -19.43 30.31
CA LEU A 258 10.49 -19.31 30.12
C LEU A 258 10.11 -19.78 28.71
N ALA A 259 9.41 -20.90 28.60
CA ALA A 259 8.82 -21.30 27.33
C ALA A 259 7.49 -20.56 27.13
N ALA A 260 7.08 -20.32 25.87
CA ALA A 260 5.79 -19.69 25.58
C ALA A 260 4.59 -20.42 26.24
N GLU A 261 4.71 -21.74 26.41
CA GLU A 261 3.73 -22.57 27.12
C GLU A 261 3.65 -22.25 28.62
N ASP A 262 4.75 -21.82 29.25
CA ASP A 262 4.78 -21.46 30.67
C ASP A 262 4.03 -20.15 30.93
N GLU A 263 4.08 -19.19 30.00
CA GLU A 263 3.29 -17.95 30.09
C GLU A 263 1.78 -18.25 30.06
N VAL A 264 1.34 -19.12 29.14
CA VAL A 264 -0.06 -19.54 29.04
C VAL A 264 -0.51 -20.25 30.32
N ARG A 265 0.29 -21.20 30.82
CA ARG A 265 0.00 -21.93 32.06
C ARG A 265 -0.04 -21.01 33.28
N PHE A 266 0.81 -19.99 33.32
CA PHE A 266 0.80 -19.00 34.39
C PHE A 266 -0.49 -18.17 34.36
N ASN A 267 -0.90 -17.68 33.17
CA ASN A 267 -2.14 -16.92 33.03
C ASN A 267 -3.37 -17.76 33.40
N GLU A 268 -3.42 -19.03 33.00
CA GLU A 268 -4.50 -19.95 33.42
C GLU A 268 -4.53 -20.16 34.93
N PHE A 269 -3.37 -20.33 35.57
CA PHE A 269 -3.26 -20.44 37.02
C PHE A 269 -3.74 -19.16 37.71
N PHE A 270 -3.34 -18.00 37.20
CA PHE A 270 -3.72 -16.69 37.74
C PHE A 270 -5.24 -16.49 37.70
N ASP A 271 -5.85 -16.75 36.54
CA ASP A 271 -7.29 -16.50 36.35
C ASP A 271 -8.18 -17.55 37.01
N ARG A 272 -7.87 -18.84 36.83
CA ARG A 272 -8.78 -19.93 37.25
C ARG A 272 -8.57 -20.39 38.68
N ASP A 273 -7.32 -20.46 39.12
CA ASP A 273 -7.01 -20.98 40.45
C ASP A 273 -6.94 -19.83 41.46
N LEU A 274 -6.16 -18.79 41.14
CA LEU A 274 -5.78 -17.78 42.12
C LEU A 274 -6.84 -16.70 42.30
N ASN A 275 -7.30 -16.07 41.22
CA ASN A 275 -8.35 -15.05 41.27
C ASN A 275 -9.65 -15.62 41.84
N ALA A 276 -10.08 -16.81 41.40
CA ALA A 276 -11.28 -17.46 41.93
C ALA A 276 -11.20 -17.73 43.44
N MET A 277 -10.04 -18.21 43.93
CA MET A 277 -9.82 -18.44 45.35
C MET A 277 -9.79 -17.14 46.15
N PHE A 278 -9.11 -16.11 45.66
CA PHE A 278 -9.00 -14.82 46.36
C PHE A 278 -10.36 -14.12 46.41
N SER A 279 -11.13 -14.11 45.32
CA SER A 279 -12.50 -13.57 45.32
C SER A 279 -13.40 -14.31 46.31
N HIS A 280 -13.28 -15.62 46.47
CA HIS A 280 -14.03 -16.35 47.49
C HIS A 280 -13.61 -15.96 48.92
N LEU A 281 -12.30 -15.87 49.18
CA LEU A 281 -11.76 -15.52 50.49
C LEU A 281 -12.08 -14.08 50.91
N GLN A 282 -12.22 -13.16 49.93
CA GLN A 282 -12.59 -11.75 50.14
C GLN A 282 -13.89 -11.59 50.95
N HIS A 283 -14.81 -12.55 50.88
CA HIS A 283 -16.11 -12.53 51.56
C HIS A 283 -16.13 -13.28 52.90
N THR A 284 -15.00 -13.85 53.34
CA THR A 284 -14.97 -14.75 54.51
C THR A 284 -14.88 -13.99 55.85
N ASN A 285 -13.97 -13.02 55.98
CA ASN A 285 -13.77 -12.21 57.19
C ASN A 285 -13.08 -10.89 56.82
N GLU A 286 -13.31 -9.83 57.60
CA GLU A 286 -12.80 -8.47 57.39
C GLU A 286 -11.27 -8.42 57.23
N GLN A 287 -10.52 -9.10 58.10
CA GLN A 287 -9.05 -9.18 58.02
C GLN A 287 -8.55 -9.86 56.73
N VAL A 288 -9.26 -10.89 56.26
CA VAL A 288 -8.92 -11.61 55.02
C VAL A 288 -9.28 -10.75 53.81
N SER A 289 -10.42 -10.05 53.88
CA SER A 289 -10.87 -9.11 52.87
C SER A 289 -9.85 -8.00 52.66
N GLU A 290 -9.29 -7.43 53.72
CA GLU A 290 -8.26 -6.39 53.64
C GLU A 290 -7.01 -6.87 52.90
N ILE A 291 -6.50 -8.06 53.23
CA ILE A 291 -5.32 -8.67 52.57
C ILE A 291 -5.58 -8.92 51.07
N VAL A 292 -6.77 -9.42 50.73
CA VAL A 292 -7.14 -9.69 49.34
C VAL A 292 -7.36 -8.40 48.55
N ASN A 293 -7.94 -7.37 49.18
CA ASN A 293 -8.13 -6.06 48.56
C ASN A 293 -6.80 -5.36 48.28
N GLU A 294 -5.82 -5.48 49.19
CA GLU A 294 -4.44 -5.00 48.99
C GLU A 294 -3.79 -5.69 47.78
N TYR A 295 -3.98 -7.01 47.63
CA TYR A 295 -3.50 -7.73 46.45
C TYR A 295 -4.16 -7.23 45.15
N PHE A 296 -5.49 -7.15 45.11
CA PHE A 296 -6.19 -6.72 43.90
C PHE A 296 -5.93 -5.25 43.56
N SER A 297 -5.67 -4.40 44.55
CA SER A 297 -5.27 -3.01 44.28
C SER A 297 -3.88 -2.93 43.65
N GLU A 298 -2.90 -3.72 44.12
CA GLU A 298 -1.57 -3.79 43.51
C GLU A 298 -1.59 -4.39 42.09
N VAL A 299 -2.43 -5.40 41.85
CA VAL A 299 -2.56 -6.04 40.52
C VAL A 299 -3.27 -5.14 39.51
N ASN A 300 -4.35 -4.47 39.92
CA ASN A 300 -5.16 -3.63 39.04
C ASN A 300 -4.70 -2.18 38.99
N LEU A 301 -3.59 -1.83 39.65
CA LEU A 301 -3.06 -0.48 39.64
C LEU A 301 -2.61 -0.13 38.21
N GLU A 302 -3.12 0.98 37.69
CA GLU A 302 -2.67 1.54 36.42
C GLU A 302 -1.19 1.96 36.57
N GLY A 303 -0.28 1.32 35.82
CA GLY A 303 1.16 1.49 36.00
C GLY A 303 1.78 0.63 37.12
N SER A 304 1.12 -0.46 37.54
CA SER A 304 1.66 -1.42 38.50
C SER A 304 3.09 -1.86 38.15
N THR A 305 3.92 -2.05 39.18
CA THR A 305 5.31 -2.56 39.08
C THR A 305 5.40 -3.92 38.39
N LEU A 306 4.25 -4.59 38.30
CA LEU A 306 4.01 -5.89 37.71
C LEU A 306 4.12 -5.94 36.18
N TYR A 307 3.99 -4.81 35.46
CA TYR A 307 4.12 -4.77 33.99
C TYR A 307 5.21 -3.81 33.49
N VAL A 308 6.07 -3.33 34.40
CA VAL A 308 7.04 -2.28 34.09
C VAL A 308 7.98 -2.73 32.98
N ASN A 309 8.58 -3.91 33.10
CA ASN A 309 9.66 -4.30 32.17
C ASN A 309 9.12 -4.56 30.77
N ARG A 310 7.96 -5.21 30.65
CA ARG A 310 7.28 -5.40 29.37
C ARG A 310 6.88 -4.07 28.74
N ASN A 311 6.33 -3.14 29.52
CA ASN A 311 5.95 -1.82 29.01
C ASN A 311 7.19 -1.02 28.56
N GLU A 312 8.28 -1.04 29.32
CA GLU A 312 9.54 -0.39 28.96
C GLU A 312 10.14 -0.98 27.67
N TYR A 313 10.05 -2.30 27.48
CA TYR A 313 10.46 -2.96 26.25
C TYR A 313 9.59 -2.52 25.06
N GLU A 314 8.26 -2.54 25.20
CA GLU A 314 7.34 -2.14 24.13
C GLU A 314 7.46 -0.64 23.78
N GLU A 315 7.63 0.24 24.77
CA GLU A 315 7.91 1.66 24.57
C GLU A 315 9.22 1.87 23.81
N THR A 316 10.27 1.13 24.17
CA THR A 316 11.57 1.16 23.48
C THR A 316 11.41 0.72 22.02
N MET A 317 10.73 -0.40 21.77
CA MET A 317 10.46 -0.93 20.43
C MET A 317 9.71 0.09 19.57
N GLN A 318 8.66 0.71 20.12
CA GLN A 318 7.89 1.75 19.43
C GLN A 318 8.74 2.98 19.13
N THR A 319 9.57 3.42 20.07
CA THR A 319 10.47 4.57 19.90
C THR A 319 11.45 4.35 18.76
N ILE A 320 12.10 3.17 18.71
CA ILE A 320 13.02 2.80 17.62
C ILE A 320 12.26 2.76 16.28
N ASN A 321 11.16 2.02 16.20
CA ASN A 321 10.40 1.86 14.96
C ASN A 321 9.85 3.19 14.42
N ASN A 322 9.40 4.08 15.30
CA ASN A 322 8.93 5.41 14.92
C ASN A 322 10.08 6.29 14.38
N ALA A 323 11.25 6.25 15.02
CA ALA A 323 12.43 6.98 14.55
C ALA A 323 12.88 6.49 13.16
N VAL A 324 12.91 5.18 12.95
CA VAL A 324 13.24 4.54 11.66
C VAL A 324 12.25 4.99 10.58
N LEU A 325 10.94 4.81 10.81
CA LEU A 325 9.91 5.15 9.84
C LEU A 325 9.91 6.63 9.51
N LYS A 326 10.08 7.50 10.51
CA LYS A 326 10.14 8.95 10.30
C LYS A 326 11.31 9.34 9.39
N SER A 327 12.48 8.73 9.59
CA SER A 327 13.66 9.00 8.75
C SER A 327 13.44 8.57 7.30
N ILE A 328 12.99 7.33 7.09
CA ILE A 328 12.78 6.78 5.74
C ILE A 328 11.71 7.55 4.99
N MET A 329 10.58 7.87 5.65
CA MET A 329 9.47 8.59 5.02
C MET A 329 9.82 10.03 4.64
N ALA A 330 10.69 10.69 5.41
CA ALA A 330 11.11 12.05 5.09
C ALA A 330 11.93 12.10 3.78
N GLU A 331 12.77 11.10 3.53
CA GLU A 331 13.55 11.02 2.29
C GLU A 331 12.74 10.43 1.11
N GLU A 332 11.84 9.47 1.37
CA GLU A 332 11.04 8.82 0.34
C GLU A 332 10.22 9.82 -0.49
N GLN A 333 9.65 10.85 0.16
CA GLN A 333 8.89 11.89 -0.53
C GLN A 333 9.73 12.61 -1.60
N SER A 334 11.01 12.88 -1.32
CA SER A 334 11.91 13.55 -2.26
C SER A 334 12.27 12.64 -3.45
N ILE A 335 12.26 11.32 -3.25
CA ILE A 335 12.62 10.38 -4.32
C ILE A 335 11.44 10.08 -5.22
N GLN A 336 10.21 10.12 -4.68
CA GLN A 336 8.99 10.06 -5.48
C GLN A 336 8.94 11.18 -6.53
N GLU A 337 9.52 12.35 -6.24
CA GLU A 337 9.65 13.45 -7.21
C GLU A 337 10.62 13.11 -8.36
N SER A 338 11.62 12.25 -8.12
CA SER A 338 12.59 11.84 -9.14
C SER A 338 11.98 10.85 -10.14
N PHE A 339 11.30 9.82 -9.64
CA PHE A 339 10.53 8.89 -10.46
C PHE A 339 9.44 8.20 -9.62
N PRO A 340 8.18 8.15 -10.09
CA PRO A 340 7.10 7.49 -9.36
C PRO A 340 7.38 6.00 -9.15
N HIS A 341 7.30 5.56 -7.90
CA HIS A 341 7.51 4.16 -7.52
C HIS A 341 6.51 3.72 -6.46
N TYR A 342 6.33 2.40 -6.32
CA TYR A 342 5.52 1.86 -5.25
C TYR A 342 6.40 1.57 -4.04
N PHE A 343 6.03 2.06 -2.87
CA PHE A 343 6.79 1.90 -1.62
C PHE A 343 5.97 1.12 -0.58
N GLU A 344 6.30 -0.14 -0.35
CA GLU A 344 5.64 -1.00 0.63
C GLU A 344 6.42 -1.04 1.93
N LYS A 345 5.72 -1.02 3.07
CA LYS A 345 6.34 -1.12 4.41
C LYS A 345 5.59 -2.08 5.31
N TYR A 346 6.35 -2.83 6.10
CA TYR A 346 5.87 -3.79 7.08
C TYR A 346 6.51 -3.54 8.43
N ARG A 347 5.69 -3.57 9.49
CA ARG A 347 6.17 -3.48 10.88
C ARG A 347 5.94 -4.82 11.55
N THR A 348 7.03 -5.42 12.01
CA THR A 348 7.02 -6.62 12.86
C THR A 348 7.70 -6.25 14.18
N ASP A 349 8.77 -6.94 14.54
CA ASP A 349 9.68 -6.47 15.59
C ASP A 349 10.53 -5.29 15.06
N GLY A 350 10.86 -5.30 13.77
CA GLY A 350 11.55 -4.21 13.09
C GLY A 350 10.70 -3.53 12.00
N VAL A 351 11.41 -2.88 11.07
CA VAL A 351 10.82 -2.25 9.88
C VAL A 351 11.41 -2.92 8.64
N GLU A 352 10.54 -3.46 7.80
CA GLU A 352 10.89 -3.95 6.47
C GLU A 352 10.22 -3.06 5.42
N TYR A 353 10.88 -2.88 4.28
CA TYR A 353 10.29 -2.19 3.15
C TYR A 353 10.68 -2.84 1.83
N THR A 354 9.79 -2.71 0.85
CA THR A 354 10.02 -3.13 -0.53
C THR A 354 9.62 -2.01 -1.47
N ILE A 355 10.50 -1.62 -2.38
CA ILE A 355 10.21 -0.65 -3.43
C ILE A 355 10.10 -1.38 -4.76
N TYR A 356 9.09 -1.06 -5.55
CA TYR A 356 8.99 -1.48 -6.95
C TYR A 356 9.05 -0.27 -7.87
N ILE A 357 10.03 -0.25 -8.77
CA ILE A 357 10.21 0.80 -9.77
C ILE A 357 10.33 0.18 -11.16
N GLY A 358 9.71 0.80 -12.17
CA GLY A 358 9.87 0.38 -13.56
C GLY A 358 8.90 1.10 -14.48
N GLN A 359 9.05 0.87 -15.79
CA GLN A 359 8.21 1.50 -16.80
C GLN A 359 6.72 1.21 -16.62
N SER A 360 6.38 0.02 -16.12
CA SER A 360 4.99 -0.35 -15.91
C SER A 360 4.34 0.38 -14.74
N ILE A 361 5.10 0.95 -13.79
CA ILE A 361 4.54 1.72 -12.67
C ILE A 361 4.10 3.11 -13.15
N SER A 362 4.89 3.76 -14.01
CA SER A 362 4.57 5.07 -14.58
C SER A 362 4.63 5.03 -16.11
N PRO A 363 3.51 4.73 -16.80
CA PRO A 363 3.48 4.63 -18.27
C PRO A 363 3.72 5.96 -19.01
N GLU A 364 3.45 7.09 -18.35
CA GLU A 364 3.57 8.42 -18.96
C GLU A 364 4.99 9.01 -18.85
N VAL A 365 5.80 8.48 -17.92
CA VAL A 365 7.19 8.91 -17.71
C VAL A 365 8.13 7.83 -18.22
N LYS A 366 9.07 8.19 -19.09
CA LYS A 366 10.05 7.25 -19.63
C LYS A 366 11.00 6.77 -18.53
N PHE A 367 11.04 5.47 -18.29
CA PHE A 367 11.95 4.85 -17.33
C PHE A 367 13.36 4.68 -17.90
N ASP A 368 14.36 4.90 -17.05
CA ASP A 368 15.78 4.70 -17.32
C ASP A 368 16.47 4.06 -16.10
N MET A 369 17.50 3.25 -16.33
CA MET A 369 18.24 2.56 -15.26
C MET A 369 18.94 3.52 -14.30
N MET A 370 19.21 4.77 -14.72
CA MET A 370 19.71 5.83 -13.85
C MET A 370 18.81 6.05 -12.63
N TYR A 371 17.48 5.97 -12.78
CA TYR A 371 16.55 6.13 -11.65
C TYR A 371 16.67 4.97 -10.65
N LEU A 372 16.89 3.75 -11.14
CA LEU A 372 17.14 2.59 -10.29
C LEU A 372 18.48 2.72 -9.53
N GLN A 373 19.54 3.17 -10.21
CA GLN A 373 20.84 3.43 -9.57
C GLN A 373 20.74 4.49 -8.49
N ASN A 374 20.02 5.59 -8.75
CA ASN A 374 19.76 6.64 -7.77
C ASN A 374 19.03 6.11 -6.53
N LEU A 375 18.00 5.27 -6.73
CA LEU A 375 17.28 4.61 -5.63
C LEU A 375 18.16 3.65 -4.82
N ARG A 376 19.04 2.89 -5.47
CA ARG A 376 19.98 1.98 -4.79
C ARG A 376 21.01 2.72 -3.95
N LEU A 377 21.56 3.82 -4.47
CA LEU A 377 22.45 4.69 -3.73
C LEU A 377 21.73 5.31 -2.53
N TRP A 378 20.50 5.78 -2.72
CA TRP A 378 19.68 6.25 -1.62
C TRP A 378 19.45 5.15 -0.58
N GLN A 379 19.14 3.92 -1.00
CA GLN A 379 18.85 2.81 -0.09
C GLN A 379 19.99 2.58 0.91
N ILE A 380 21.23 2.46 0.42
CA ILE A 380 22.40 2.27 1.30
C ILE A 380 22.69 3.51 2.16
N LYS A 381 22.53 4.72 1.60
CA LYS A 381 22.66 5.98 2.34
C LYS A 381 21.67 6.03 3.51
N SER A 382 20.39 5.77 3.25
CA SER A 382 19.32 5.81 4.24
C SER A 382 19.52 4.74 5.32
N MET A 383 19.98 3.53 4.96
CA MET A 383 20.36 2.51 5.95
C MET A 383 21.48 2.99 6.89
N ALA A 384 22.50 3.67 6.37
CA ALA A 384 23.58 4.23 7.18
C ALA A 384 23.09 5.35 8.10
N GLU A 385 22.22 6.24 7.61
CA GLU A 385 21.63 7.33 8.39
C GLU A 385 20.73 6.78 9.51
N VAL A 386 19.88 5.80 9.21
CA VAL A 386 19.02 5.13 10.20
C VAL A 386 19.84 4.38 11.25
N ALA A 387 20.91 3.70 10.85
CA ALA A 387 21.84 3.05 11.80
C ALA A 387 22.43 4.08 12.79
N ARG A 388 22.81 5.27 12.33
CA ARG A 388 23.30 6.35 13.19
C ARG A 388 22.22 6.91 14.12
N ILE A 389 21.01 7.14 13.60
CA ILE A 389 19.87 7.62 14.39
C ILE A 389 19.56 6.66 15.52
N THR A 390 19.40 5.38 15.20
CA THR A 390 19.05 4.34 16.19
C THR A 390 20.18 4.11 17.19
N HIS A 391 21.45 4.20 16.76
CA HIS A 391 22.58 4.17 17.69
C HIS A 391 22.61 5.36 18.65
N ASN A 392 22.29 6.56 18.17
CA ASN A 392 22.24 7.77 19.01
C ASN A 392 21.09 7.75 20.03
N LEU A 393 20.03 6.96 19.78
CA LEU A 393 18.93 6.80 20.73
C LEU A 393 19.32 5.89 21.91
N LEU A 394 20.32 5.02 21.77
CA LEU A 394 20.69 4.02 22.80
C LEU A 394 20.79 4.57 24.23
N PRO A 395 21.37 5.76 24.50
CA PRO A 395 21.47 6.31 25.86
C PRO A 395 20.12 6.74 26.46
N GLU A 396 19.11 6.99 25.62
CA GLU A 396 17.78 7.45 26.04
C GLU A 396 16.80 6.29 26.23
N LEU A 397 17.13 5.09 25.74
CA LEU A 397 16.27 3.93 25.81
C LEU A 397 16.33 3.27 27.19
N ARG A 398 15.16 2.91 27.72
CA ARG A 398 15.05 2.14 28.98
C ARG A 398 15.62 0.73 28.82
N VAL A 399 15.43 0.13 27.65
CA VAL A 399 16.06 -1.12 27.24
C VAL A 399 17.00 -0.83 26.07
N PRO A 400 18.31 -1.09 26.16
CA PRO A 400 19.29 -0.69 25.14
C PRO A 400 19.26 -1.63 23.90
N LEU A 401 18.12 -1.67 23.22
CA LEU A 401 17.90 -2.48 22.03
C LEU A 401 18.67 -1.91 20.84
N GLN A 402 19.44 -2.76 20.16
CA GLN A 402 20.22 -2.38 18.99
C GLN A 402 19.54 -2.82 17.69
N THR A 403 19.76 -2.08 16.62
CA THR A 403 19.24 -2.42 15.29
C THR A 403 20.32 -3.06 14.41
N THR A 404 19.87 -3.81 13.41
CA THR A 404 20.73 -4.36 12.35
C THR A 404 20.15 -4.02 10.99
N GLN A 405 21.01 -3.79 9.99
CA GLN A 405 20.61 -3.35 8.67
C GLN A 405 20.92 -4.42 7.62
N LEU A 406 19.94 -4.74 6.79
CA LEU A 406 20.03 -5.71 5.72
C LEU A 406 19.45 -5.14 4.42
N ILE A 407 20.18 -5.30 3.32
CA ILE A 407 19.73 -5.02 1.96
C ILE A 407 19.81 -6.32 1.16
N LEU A 408 18.74 -6.65 0.43
CA LEU A 408 18.77 -7.70 -0.58
C LEU A 408 18.82 -7.07 -1.96
N VAL A 409 19.92 -7.29 -2.67
CA VAL A 409 20.10 -6.80 -4.03
C VAL A 409 19.49 -7.79 -5.02
N HIS A 410 18.66 -7.26 -5.91
CA HIS A 410 18.09 -8.01 -7.02
C HIS A 410 18.09 -7.14 -8.28
N SER A 411 18.81 -7.57 -9.31
CA SER A 411 18.93 -6.81 -10.56
C SER A 411 18.06 -7.30 -11.70
N GLN A 412 17.39 -8.43 -11.55
CA GLN A 412 16.45 -8.91 -12.55
C GLN A 412 15.08 -8.27 -12.31
N PRO A 413 14.38 -7.85 -13.37
CA PRO A 413 13.02 -7.36 -13.23
C PRO A 413 12.08 -8.54 -12.94
N ILE A 414 11.05 -8.28 -12.15
CA ILE A 414 10.01 -9.25 -11.76
C ILE A 414 8.63 -8.73 -12.18
N SER A 415 7.64 -9.62 -12.12
CA SER A 415 6.23 -9.25 -12.21
C SER A 415 5.60 -9.30 -10.82
N ILE A 416 4.77 -8.32 -10.50
CA ILE A 416 4.02 -8.27 -9.24
C ILE A 416 2.53 -8.16 -9.52
N GLY A 417 1.71 -8.84 -8.72
CA GLY A 417 0.27 -8.89 -8.85
C GLY A 417 -0.41 -8.51 -7.54
N PHE A 418 -1.47 -7.73 -7.61
CA PHE A 418 -2.23 -7.36 -6.42
C PHE A 418 -3.09 -8.54 -5.95
N ARG A 419 -2.81 -9.05 -4.76
CA ARG A 419 -3.62 -10.06 -4.09
C ARG A 419 -4.71 -9.41 -3.26
N LYS A 420 -5.97 -9.65 -3.63
CA LYS A 420 -7.15 -9.04 -2.97
C LYS A 420 -7.30 -9.47 -1.52
N ASP A 421 -7.05 -10.76 -1.23
CA ASP A 421 -7.19 -11.31 0.13
C ASP A 421 -6.14 -10.74 1.09
N GLU A 422 -4.92 -10.53 0.59
CA GLU A 422 -3.80 -10.01 1.37
C GLU A 422 -3.68 -8.47 1.30
N ARG A 423 -4.45 -7.83 0.41
CA ARG A 423 -4.44 -6.38 0.11
C ARG A 423 -3.05 -5.80 -0.17
N ARG A 424 -2.21 -6.57 -0.87
CA ARG A 424 -0.83 -6.20 -1.19
C ARG A 424 -0.39 -6.73 -2.54
N PHE A 425 0.73 -6.20 -3.03
CA PHE A 425 1.42 -6.80 -4.17
C PHE A 425 2.25 -7.99 -3.70
N ASP A 426 2.07 -9.12 -4.36
CA ASP A 426 2.97 -10.25 -4.23
C ASP A 426 3.57 -10.57 -5.60
N VAL A 427 4.64 -11.33 -5.57
CA VAL A 427 5.39 -11.73 -6.75
C VAL A 427 4.59 -12.73 -7.59
N GLU A 428 4.54 -12.49 -8.89
CA GLU A 428 3.87 -13.33 -9.88
C GLU A 428 4.86 -14.23 -10.62
N GLY A 429 4.44 -15.45 -10.91
CA GLY A 429 5.19 -16.41 -11.74
C GLY A 429 6.23 -17.24 -10.98
N ALA A 430 6.38 -18.51 -11.40
CA ALA A 430 7.23 -19.51 -10.73
C ALA A 430 8.72 -19.12 -10.65
N TYR A 431 9.23 -18.38 -11.64
CA TYR A 431 10.62 -17.93 -11.68
C TYR A 431 10.94 -16.86 -10.63
N ASN A 432 9.96 -16.06 -10.25
CA ASN A 432 10.15 -14.96 -9.30
C ASN A 432 9.98 -15.41 -7.84
N ILE A 433 9.43 -16.61 -7.59
CA ILE A 433 9.27 -17.21 -6.24
C ILE A 433 10.61 -17.27 -5.49
N ARG A 434 11.73 -17.45 -6.21
CA ARG A 434 13.07 -17.48 -5.60
C ARG A 434 13.37 -16.18 -4.82
N TYR A 435 12.95 -15.03 -5.33
CA TYR A 435 13.13 -13.74 -4.66
C TYR A 435 12.37 -13.68 -3.33
N GLU A 436 11.12 -14.13 -3.31
CA GLU A 436 10.31 -14.19 -2.08
C GLU A 436 10.86 -15.19 -1.06
N ILE A 437 11.36 -16.35 -1.51
CA ILE A 437 12.02 -17.32 -0.63
C ILE A 437 13.27 -16.72 0.00
N MET A 438 14.08 -15.99 -0.79
CA MET A 438 15.27 -15.31 -0.29
C MET A 438 14.88 -14.28 0.78
N LYS A 439 13.97 -13.36 0.47
CA LYS A 439 13.49 -12.33 1.39
C LYS A 439 13.08 -12.89 2.76
N LYS A 440 12.32 -13.99 2.79
CA LYS A 440 11.81 -14.61 4.02
C LYS A 440 12.84 -15.37 4.86
N ARG A 441 14.05 -15.63 4.33
CA ARG A 441 15.04 -16.51 4.97
C ARG A 441 16.37 -15.81 5.31
N LEU A 442 16.52 -14.55 4.94
CA LEU A 442 17.76 -13.81 5.18
C LEU A 442 17.87 -13.23 6.59
N ASP A 443 16.77 -13.15 7.35
CA ASP A 443 16.77 -12.56 8.68
C ASP A 443 17.78 -13.27 9.61
N LYS A 444 17.88 -14.60 9.55
CA LYS A 444 18.66 -15.44 10.47
C LYS A 444 19.81 -16.20 9.80
N VAL A 445 20.23 -15.77 8.62
CA VAL A 445 21.31 -16.43 7.89
C VAL A 445 22.66 -16.25 8.59
N HIS A 446 23.45 -17.32 8.63
CA HIS A 446 24.81 -17.31 9.16
C HIS A 446 25.86 -17.23 8.04
N ILE A 447 27.05 -16.75 8.42
CA ILE A 447 28.23 -16.79 7.55
C ILE A 447 28.69 -18.25 7.45
N GLU A 448 28.95 -18.71 6.22
CA GLU A 448 29.34 -20.08 5.93
C GLU A 448 30.55 -20.51 6.77
N GLY A 449 30.45 -21.70 7.38
CA GLY A 449 31.50 -22.25 8.24
C GLY A 449 31.58 -21.62 9.64
N THR A 450 30.65 -20.74 10.02
CA THR A 450 30.62 -20.09 11.34
C THR A 450 29.22 -20.11 11.96
N ASN A 451 29.13 -19.83 13.26
CA ASN A 451 27.86 -19.56 13.95
C ASN A 451 27.56 -18.06 14.04
N GLU A 452 28.24 -17.21 13.26
CA GLU A 452 28.03 -15.77 13.28
C GLU A 452 26.86 -15.40 12.35
N ARG A 453 25.84 -14.74 12.90
CA ARG A 453 24.74 -14.16 12.11
C ARG A 453 25.30 -13.10 11.15
N LEU A 454 24.83 -13.08 9.92
CA LEU A 454 25.25 -12.10 8.92
C LEU A 454 25.06 -10.66 9.41
N THR A 455 23.84 -10.37 9.90
CA THR A 455 23.46 -9.05 10.38
C THR A 455 24.06 -8.78 11.76
N GLN A 456 24.73 -7.64 11.90
CA GLN A 456 25.39 -7.23 13.13
C GLN A 456 25.09 -5.76 13.43
N PRO A 457 24.91 -5.38 14.71
CA PRO A 457 24.74 -3.99 15.09
C PRO A 457 25.89 -3.10 14.59
N GLY A 458 25.54 -1.94 14.06
CA GLY A 458 26.51 -0.96 13.54
C GLY A 458 27.16 -1.36 12.21
N LYS A 459 26.65 -2.39 11.53
CA LYS A 459 27.06 -2.79 10.18
C LYS A 459 25.87 -2.89 9.24
N ILE A 460 26.11 -2.66 7.95
CA ILE A 460 25.12 -2.89 6.89
C ILE A 460 25.50 -4.17 6.15
N ALA A 461 24.61 -5.16 6.16
CA ALA A 461 24.75 -6.37 5.36
C ALA A 461 24.05 -6.19 4.01
N ILE A 462 24.76 -6.40 2.91
CA ILE A 462 24.25 -6.27 1.54
C ILE A 462 24.38 -7.63 0.88
N VAL A 463 23.27 -8.33 0.73
CA VAL A 463 23.22 -9.68 0.16
C VAL A 463 22.99 -9.60 -1.34
N TYR A 464 23.78 -10.34 -2.10
CA TYR A 464 23.72 -10.38 -3.55
C TYR A 464 23.89 -11.80 -4.08
N SER A 465 23.49 -11.99 -5.34
CA SER A 465 23.62 -13.27 -6.04
C SER A 465 24.56 -13.19 -7.24
N ASN A 466 24.77 -11.99 -7.78
CA ASN A 466 25.62 -11.76 -8.94
C ASN A 466 26.81 -10.85 -8.59
N PRO A 467 28.06 -11.21 -8.96
CA PRO A 467 29.22 -10.35 -8.72
C PRO A 467 29.11 -8.91 -9.28
N ARG A 468 28.34 -8.70 -10.35
CA ARG A 468 28.09 -7.34 -10.88
C ARG A 468 27.35 -6.45 -9.88
N GLU A 469 26.45 -7.03 -9.10
CA GLU A 469 25.72 -6.33 -8.03
C GLU A 469 26.69 -5.84 -6.95
N ALA A 470 27.65 -6.70 -6.56
CA ALA A 470 28.68 -6.33 -5.61
C ALA A 470 29.57 -5.19 -6.11
N GLN A 471 29.92 -5.18 -7.41
CA GLN A 471 30.72 -4.12 -7.99
C GLN A 471 30.02 -2.75 -7.88
N GLU A 472 28.74 -2.69 -8.26
CA GLU A 472 27.94 -1.46 -8.15
C GLU A 472 27.84 -0.97 -6.70
N TYR A 473 27.54 -1.87 -5.74
CA TYR A 473 27.45 -1.48 -4.34
C TYR A 473 28.80 -1.09 -3.72
N ASN A 474 29.92 -1.66 -4.17
CA ASN A 474 31.25 -1.21 -3.75
C ASN A 474 31.49 0.26 -4.12
N GLU A 475 31.09 0.71 -5.31
CA GLU A 475 31.20 2.10 -5.72
C GLU A 475 30.39 3.03 -4.79
N TYR A 476 29.16 2.63 -4.44
CA TYR A 476 28.34 3.35 -3.48
C TYR A 476 28.97 3.39 -2.08
N ILE A 477 29.52 2.27 -1.60
CA ILE A 477 30.19 2.19 -0.31
C ILE A 477 31.40 3.14 -0.27
N TYR A 478 32.27 3.11 -1.28
CA TYR A 478 33.43 4.00 -1.33
C TYR A 478 33.03 5.47 -1.38
N TYR A 479 31.98 5.80 -2.13
CA TYR A 479 31.42 7.15 -2.14
C TYR A 479 30.96 7.58 -0.73
N LEU A 480 30.19 6.74 -0.03
CA LEU A 480 29.71 7.06 1.33
C LEU A 480 30.84 7.09 2.38
N GLN A 481 31.88 6.27 2.22
CA GLN A 481 33.10 6.36 3.03
C GLN A 481 33.82 7.69 2.83
N SER A 482 33.92 8.17 1.57
CA SER A 482 34.51 9.49 1.26
C SER A 482 33.74 10.66 1.89
N LYS A 483 32.44 10.48 2.14
CA LYS A 483 31.56 11.44 2.84
C LYS A 483 31.57 11.28 4.36
N GLY A 484 32.30 10.30 4.90
CA GLY A 484 32.33 10.01 6.34
C GLY A 484 31.03 9.42 6.89
N LEU A 485 30.14 8.91 6.03
CA LEU A 485 28.92 8.23 6.45
C LEU A 485 29.18 6.78 6.85
N LEU A 486 30.13 6.13 6.18
CA LEU A 486 30.59 4.77 6.46
C LEU A 486 32.05 4.78 6.90
N LYS A 487 32.43 3.82 7.76
CA LYS A 487 33.83 3.63 8.14
C LYS A 487 34.59 2.86 7.05
N PRO A 488 35.92 3.01 6.96
CA PRO A 488 36.75 2.19 6.08
C PRO A 488 36.67 0.70 6.44
N GLY A 489 36.73 -0.15 5.41
CA GLY A 489 36.67 -1.61 5.54
C GLY A 489 35.42 -2.19 4.88
N ILE A 490 35.59 -3.27 4.13
CA ILE A 490 34.49 -4.03 3.52
C ILE A 490 34.83 -5.52 3.70
N GLU A 491 33.93 -6.25 4.32
CA GLU A 491 34.02 -7.70 4.47
C GLU A 491 33.28 -8.37 3.31
N ASN A 492 33.94 -9.31 2.62
CA ASN A 492 33.32 -10.15 1.61
C ASN A 492 33.02 -11.51 2.25
N LEU A 493 31.75 -11.87 2.32
CA LEU A 493 31.26 -13.03 3.08
C LEU A 493 30.52 -14.01 2.16
N GLU A 494 30.66 -15.30 2.43
CA GLU A 494 29.85 -16.37 1.85
C GLU A 494 28.80 -16.80 2.89
N LEU A 495 27.57 -17.07 2.45
CA LEU A 495 26.45 -17.38 3.32
C LEU A 495 26.12 -18.88 3.27
N GLU A 496 25.62 -19.41 4.38
CA GLU A 496 25.14 -20.79 4.42
C GLU A 496 24.06 -21.09 3.36
N GLU A 497 23.98 -22.35 2.92
CA GLU A 497 22.96 -22.76 1.96
C GLU A 497 21.56 -22.68 2.59
N LEU A 498 20.68 -21.90 1.97
CA LEU A 498 19.27 -21.84 2.34
C LEU A 498 18.48 -22.84 1.49
N GLN A 499 17.42 -23.44 2.06
CA GLN A 499 16.59 -24.37 1.30
C GLN A 499 15.97 -23.67 0.07
N GLY A 500 16.33 -24.13 -1.12
CA GLY A 500 15.88 -23.55 -2.39
C GLY A 500 16.72 -22.38 -2.91
N VAL A 501 17.77 -21.96 -2.21
CA VAL A 501 18.66 -20.87 -2.64
C VAL A 501 20.13 -21.20 -2.29
N ARG A 502 20.98 -21.25 -3.31
CA ARG A 502 22.42 -21.51 -3.15
C ARG A 502 23.27 -20.39 -3.71
N GLY A 503 24.49 -20.27 -3.18
CA GLY A 503 25.54 -19.38 -3.68
C GLY A 503 25.30 -17.89 -3.37
N LEU A 504 24.62 -17.59 -2.26
CA LEU A 504 24.47 -16.22 -1.81
C LEU A 504 25.77 -15.72 -1.19
N LYS A 505 26.09 -14.46 -1.48
CA LYS A 505 27.24 -13.75 -0.91
C LYS A 505 26.76 -12.44 -0.30
N ALA A 506 27.58 -11.88 0.57
CA ALA A 506 27.29 -10.60 1.16
C ALA A 506 28.51 -9.68 1.21
N LEU A 507 28.28 -8.39 1.05
CA LEU A 507 29.18 -7.34 1.51
C LEU A 507 28.72 -6.92 2.90
N ARG A 508 29.66 -6.69 3.80
CA ARG A 508 29.36 -6.13 5.12
C ARG A 508 30.32 -4.97 5.40
N VAL A 509 29.74 -3.80 5.72
CA VAL A 509 30.46 -2.53 5.94
C VAL A 509 30.05 -1.88 7.25
#